data_AF-A0A962EQT1-F1
#
_entry.id   AF-A0A962EQT1-F1
#
_cell.length_a   1.000
_cell.length_b   1.000
_cell.length_c   1.000
_cell.angle_alpha   90.00
_cell.angle_beta   90.00
_cell.angle_gamma   90.00
#
_symmetry.space_group_name_H-M   'P 1'
#
loop_
_entity.id
_entity.type
_entity.pdbx_description
1 polymer ?
#
loop_
_entity_poly.entity_id
_entity_poly.type
_entity_poly.pdbx_seq_one_letter_code
_entity_poly.pdbx_strand_id
1 'polypeptide(L)'
;MNHQVLLKSICLKNFLSYGPESKPVELSPLNIVIGPNGSGKSNLIEAVELIRSAPKDLLTPVREGGGIRDWLWKGGASIPTPTATLDAVFNNPKSSAKLRYLLSFTEVAQRFEIVDERIENEKPDTGHKAPYLYYRYENGHGVLNVKGERRKLQHEDIDTTSSILAQRKDPDQYPEITHLGAAFSKIRLYREWTFGRYTPPRLPQKADMPNDYLEPDCRNLGLVLNRIG
;
A
#
# COMPACT_ATOMS: atom_id res chain seq x y z
N MET A 1 4.75 16.47 19.89
CA MET A 1 4.73 16.29 18.42
C MET A 1 3.36 15.76 18.03
N ASN A 2 2.59 16.50 17.23
CA ASN A 2 1.31 16.00 16.71
C ASN A 2 1.58 14.79 15.81
N HIS A 3 1.24 13.59 16.27
CA HIS A 3 1.32 12.39 15.46
C HIS A 3 0.21 12.43 14.41
N GLN A 4 0.54 12.87 13.20
CA GLN A 4 -0.37 12.79 12.08
C GLN A 4 -0.51 11.34 11.63
N VAL A 5 -1.75 10.86 11.54
CA VAL A 5 -2.08 9.52 11.02
C VAL A 5 -1.62 9.43 9.57
N LEU A 6 -0.77 8.45 9.21
CA LEU A 6 -0.29 8.30 7.84
C LEU A 6 -1.43 7.97 6.87
N LEU A 7 -2.10 6.83 7.07
CA LEU A 7 -3.22 6.36 6.26
C LEU A 7 -4.53 6.90 6.86
N LYS A 8 -5.23 7.74 6.10
CA LYS A 8 -6.45 8.43 6.54
C LYS A 8 -7.72 7.66 6.23
N SER A 9 -7.80 7.06 5.06
CA SER A 9 -8.92 6.21 4.69
C SER A 9 -8.49 5.20 3.64
N ILE A 10 -9.23 4.09 3.56
CA ILE A 10 -9.04 3.06 2.55
C ILE A 10 -10.39 2.51 2.11
N CYS A 11 -10.59 2.43 0.79
CA CYS A 11 -11.74 1.81 0.16
C CYS A 11 -11.23 0.63 -0.69
N LEU A 12 -11.84 -0.53 -0.50
CA LEU A 12 -11.49 -1.77 -1.18
C LEU A 12 -12.68 -2.22 -1.99
N LYS A 13 -12.50 -2.46 -3.29
CA LYS A 13 -13.57 -2.92 -4.19
C LYS A 13 -13.11 -4.15 -4.95
N ASN A 14 -13.99 -5.14 -5.02
CA ASN A 14 -13.70 -6.45 -5.62
C ASN A 14 -12.38 -7.08 -5.13
N PHE A 15 -12.03 -6.83 -3.88
CA PHE A 15 -10.73 -7.14 -3.29
C PHE A 15 -10.93 -8.11 -2.14
N LEU A 16 -10.41 -9.34 -2.25
CA LEU A 16 -10.60 -10.42 -1.28
C LEU A 16 -12.09 -10.59 -0.90
N SER A 17 -12.48 -10.28 0.34
CA SER A 17 -13.89 -10.34 0.80
C SER A 17 -14.70 -9.06 0.56
N TYR A 18 -14.08 -8.00 0.04
CA TYR A 18 -14.74 -6.71 -0.19
C TYR A 18 -15.37 -6.68 -1.58
N GLY A 19 -16.71 -6.61 -1.62
CA GLY A 19 -17.48 -6.50 -2.85
C GLY A 19 -17.45 -5.09 -3.47
N PRO A 20 -18.15 -4.87 -4.60
CA PRO A 20 -18.12 -3.61 -5.36
C PRO A 20 -18.72 -2.42 -4.60
N GLU A 21 -19.71 -2.68 -3.74
CA GLU A 21 -20.44 -1.67 -2.94
C GLU A 21 -19.81 -1.41 -1.56
N SER A 22 -18.59 -1.91 -1.34
CA SER A 22 -17.88 -1.68 -0.07
C SER A 22 -17.63 -0.19 0.14
N LYS A 23 -17.87 0.27 1.37
CA LYS A 23 -17.69 1.67 1.75
C LYS A 23 -16.25 1.94 2.22
N PRO A 24 -15.76 3.18 2.10
CA PRO A 24 -14.49 3.58 2.67
C PRO A 24 -14.45 3.36 4.20
N VAL A 25 -13.30 2.91 4.69
CA VAL A 25 -12.98 2.82 6.12
C VAL A 25 -12.10 4.01 6.48
N GLU A 26 -12.60 4.86 7.36
CA GLU A 26 -11.84 5.98 7.93
C GLU A 26 -10.92 5.49 9.05
N LEU A 27 -9.70 6.03 9.10
CA LEU A 27 -8.66 5.62 10.04
C LEU A 27 -8.20 6.80 10.91
N SER A 28 -8.10 6.48 12.19
CA SER A 28 -7.65 7.36 13.27
C SER A 28 -6.27 6.91 13.80
N PRO A 29 -5.68 7.60 14.79
CA PRO A 29 -4.40 7.18 15.37
C PRO A 29 -4.41 5.77 15.99
N LEU A 30 -5.58 5.29 16.43
CA LEU A 30 -5.77 3.94 16.95
C LEU A 30 -7.08 3.36 16.39
N ASN A 31 -6.98 2.24 15.69
CA ASN A 31 -8.13 1.56 15.10
C ASN A 31 -8.23 0.14 15.66
N ILE A 32 -9.37 -0.18 16.26
CA ILE A 32 -9.66 -1.53 16.77
C ILE A 32 -10.66 -2.18 15.81
N VAL A 33 -10.23 -3.23 15.11
CA VAL A 33 -11.03 -3.92 14.09
C VAL A 33 -11.63 -5.19 14.68
N ILE A 34 -12.95 -5.20 14.88
CA ILE A 34 -13.70 -6.31 15.48
C ILE A 34 -14.82 -6.79 14.56
N GLY A 35 -15.18 -8.07 14.67
CA GLY A 35 -16.24 -8.69 13.88
C GLY A 35 -16.14 -10.21 13.86
N PRO A 36 -17.20 -10.91 13.41
CA PRO A 36 -17.21 -12.38 13.30
C PRO A 36 -16.08 -12.94 12.42
N ASN A 37 -15.82 -14.25 12.51
CA ASN A 37 -14.91 -14.92 11.58
C ASN A 37 -15.40 -14.75 10.13
N GLY A 38 -14.47 -14.54 9.19
CA GLY A 38 -14.81 -14.28 7.79
C GLY A 38 -15.30 -12.86 7.47
N SER A 39 -15.41 -11.96 8.45
CA SER A 39 -15.90 -10.58 8.23
C SER A 39 -14.92 -9.63 7.50
N GLY A 40 -13.81 -10.14 6.97
CA GLY A 40 -12.82 -9.35 6.20
C GLY A 40 -11.74 -8.63 7.02
N LYS A 41 -11.64 -8.84 8.33
CA LYS A 41 -10.63 -8.17 9.19
C LYS A 41 -9.19 -8.42 8.71
N SER A 42 -8.84 -9.68 8.47
CA SER A 42 -7.52 -10.04 7.95
C SER A 42 -7.29 -9.46 6.55
N ASN A 43 -8.34 -9.37 5.74
CA ASN A 43 -8.26 -8.81 4.38
C ASN A 43 -7.99 -7.30 4.37
N LEU A 44 -8.44 -6.56 5.40
CA LEU A 44 -8.01 -5.17 5.61
C LEU A 44 -6.51 -5.08 5.88
N ILE A 45 -5.96 -6.01 6.68
CA ILE A 45 -4.53 -6.09 6.96
C ILE A 45 -3.75 -6.49 5.70
N GLU A 46 -4.28 -7.41 4.86
CA GLU A 46 -3.68 -7.73 3.54
C GLU A 46 -3.61 -6.52 2.62
N ALA A 47 -4.63 -5.65 2.61
CA ALA A 47 -4.58 -4.40 1.86
C ALA A 47 -3.45 -3.47 2.35
N VAL A 48 -3.24 -3.40 3.66
CA VAL A 48 -2.12 -2.62 4.24
C VAL A 48 -0.77 -3.26 3.90
N GLU A 49 -0.66 -4.59 3.87
CA GLU A 49 0.56 -5.27 3.42
C GLU A 49 0.85 -5.01 1.94
N LEU A 50 -0.18 -4.96 1.10
CA LEU A 50 -0.03 -4.62 -0.32
C LEU A 50 0.48 -3.18 -0.50
N ILE A 51 -0.08 -2.21 0.24
CA ILE A 51 0.42 -0.82 0.28
C ILE A 51 1.90 -0.80 0.68
N ARG A 52 2.26 -1.48 1.77
CA ARG A 52 3.64 -1.56 2.27
C ARG A 52 4.61 -2.15 1.24
N SER A 53 4.13 -3.10 0.44
CA SER A 53 4.92 -3.84 -0.54
C SER A 53 5.06 -3.12 -1.88
N ALA A 54 4.13 -2.20 -2.21
CA ALA A 54 4.13 -1.42 -3.45
C ALA A 54 5.49 -0.79 -3.85
N PRO A 55 6.26 -0.13 -2.96
CA PRO A 55 7.56 0.44 -3.34
C PRO A 55 8.69 -0.57 -3.57
N LYS A 56 8.41 -1.87 -3.42
CA LYS A 56 9.40 -2.96 -3.52
C LYS A 56 8.95 -4.07 -4.47
N ASP A 57 7.96 -4.88 -4.05
CA ASP A 57 7.48 -6.04 -4.80
C ASP A 57 6.03 -6.35 -4.40
N LEU A 58 5.08 -6.01 -5.28
CA LEU A 58 3.67 -6.34 -5.10
C LEU A 58 3.38 -7.85 -5.21
N LEU A 59 4.24 -8.61 -5.89
CA LEU A 59 3.99 -10.01 -6.16
C LEU A 59 4.25 -10.90 -4.95
N THR A 60 5.13 -10.50 -4.03
CA THR A 60 5.42 -11.28 -2.82
C THR A 60 4.16 -11.50 -1.97
N PRO A 61 3.44 -10.47 -1.48
CA PRO A 61 2.23 -10.70 -0.70
C PRO A 61 1.13 -11.42 -1.51
N VAL A 62 1.06 -11.18 -2.82
CA VAL A 62 0.09 -11.87 -3.69
C VAL A 62 0.37 -13.38 -3.75
N ARG A 63 1.64 -13.78 -3.92
CA ARG A 63 2.06 -15.19 -3.94
C ARG A 63 1.84 -15.86 -2.58
N GLU A 64 2.24 -15.21 -1.50
CA GLU A 64 2.07 -15.72 -0.13
C GLU A 64 0.60 -15.86 0.25
N GLY A 65 -0.27 -14.99 -0.28
CA GLY A 65 -1.72 -15.02 -0.09
C GLY A 65 -2.49 -15.98 -1.02
N GLY A 66 -1.83 -16.96 -1.66
CA GLY A 66 -2.50 -17.97 -2.50
C GLY A 66 -2.54 -17.65 -4.01
N GLY A 67 -1.94 -16.53 -4.44
CA GLY A 67 -1.88 -16.09 -5.83
C GLY A 67 -3.01 -15.12 -6.21
N ILE A 68 -2.91 -14.55 -7.42
CA ILE A 68 -3.77 -13.43 -7.85
C ILE A 68 -5.27 -13.71 -7.75
N ARG A 69 -5.72 -14.93 -8.10
CA ARG A 69 -7.14 -15.30 -8.04
C ARG A 69 -7.74 -15.21 -6.64
N ASP A 70 -6.95 -15.49 -5.61
CA ASP A 70 -7.42 -15.42 -4.23
C ASP A 70 -7.62 -13.98 -3.77
N TRP A 71 -6.91 -13.02 -4.38
CA TRP A 71 -7.04 -11.59 -4.12
C TRP A 71 -8.25 -10.94 -4.81
N LEU A 72 -8.85 -11.61 -5.80
CA LEU A 72 -10.04 -11.12 -6.50
C LEU A 72 -11.32 -11.57 -5.79
N TRP A 73 -12.30 -10.66 -5.67
CA TRP A 73 -13.56 -10.97 -5.00
C TRP A 73 -14.38 -12.02 -5.75
N LYS A 74 -14.78 -13.08 -5.03
CA LYS A 74 -15.46 -14.26 -5.60
C LYS A 74 -16.99 -14.19 -5.56
N GLY A 75 -17.56 -13.10 -5.05
CA GLY A 75 -19.01 -12.98 -4.86
C GLY A 75 -19.81 -12.58 -6.10
N GLY A 76 -19.14 -12.19 -7.21
CA GLY A 76 -19.78 -11.82 -8.47
C GLY A 76 -19.82 -13.00 -9.44
N ALA A 77 -20.93 -13.73 -9.52
CA ALA A 77 -21.09 -14.85 -10.43
C ALA A 77 -21.01 -14.47 -11.93
N SER A 78 -21.12 -13.18 -12.26
CA SER A 78 -21.17 -12.66 -13.63
C SER A 78 -19.82 -12.24 -14.21
N ILE A 79 -18.77 -12.07 -13.39
CA ILE A 79 -17.45 -11.63 -13.87
C ILE A 79 -16.40 -12.64 -13.36
N PRO A 80 -15.87 -13.51 -14.24
CA PRO A 80 -14.92 -14.56 -13.82
C PRO A 80 -13.58 -14.00 -13.33
N THR A 81 -13.19 -12.80 -13.79
CA THR A 81 -11.94 -12.11 -13.41
C THR A 81 -12.21 -10.62 -13.15
N PRO A 82 -12.75 -10.27 -11.96
CA PRO A 82 -13.03 -8.88 -11.65
C PRO A 82 -11.74 -8.10 -11.45
N THR A 83 -11.78 -6.79 -11.71
CA THR A 83 -10.70 -5.89 -11.32
C THR A 83 -10.84 -5.53 -9.85
N ALA A 84 -9.85 -5.89 -9.05
CA ALA A 84 -9.73 -5.46 -7.67
C ALA A 84 -9.15 -4.04 -7.61
N THR A 85 -9.68 -3.19 -6.73
CA THR A 85 -9.21 -1.81 -6.54
C THR A 85 -8.97 -1.54 -5.07
N LEU A 86 -7.79 -1.00 -4.78
CA LEU A 86 -7.41 -0.36 -3.54
C LEU A 86 -7.35 1.14 -3.78
N ASP A 87 -8.13 1.91 -3.01
CA ASP A 87 -8.18 3.37 -3.09
C ASP A 87 -7.97 3.94 -1.70
N ALA A 88 -6.81 4.55 -1.47
CA ALA A 88 -6.36 4.96 -0.15
C ALA A 88 -5.89 6.42 -0.12
N VAL A 89 -6.20 7.11 0.97
CA VAL A 89 -5.81 8.51 1.20
C VAL A 89 -4.76 8.59 2.29
N PHE A 90 -3.70 9.33 2.04
CA PHE A 90 -2.54 9.49 2.92
C PHE A 90 -2.29 10.95 3.24
N ASN A 91 -1.86 11.22 4.47
CA ASN A 91 -1.33 12.54 4.83
C ASN A 91 0.02 12.78 4.14
N ASN A 92 0.22 14.02 3.68
CA ASN A 92 1.48 14.50 3.14
C ASN A 92 2.08 15.52 4.12
N PRO A 93 3.21 15.24 4.80
CA PRO A 93 3.79 16.19 5.74
C PRO A 93 4.36 17.44 5.05
N LYS A 94 4.56 17.40 3.73
CA LYS A 94 5.10 18.52 2.94
C LYS A 94 4.03 19.46 2.38
N SER A 95 2.74 19.10 2.47
CA SER A 95 1.63 19.88 1.90
C SER A 95 0.36 19.76 2.74
N SER A 96 -0.49 20.78 2.74
CA SER A 96 -1.82 20.66 3.34
C SER A 96 -2.75 19.73 2.56
N ALA A 97 -2.48 19.51 1.27
CA ALA A 97 -3.23 18.58 0.44
C ALA A 97 -2.80 17.13 0.76
N LYS A 98 -3.79 16.28 1.03
CA LYS A 98 -3.57 14.84 1.16
C LYS A 98 -3.35 14.20 -0.21
N LEU A 99 -2.66 13.07 -0.23
CA LEU A 99 -2.41 12.29 -1.42
C LEU A 99 -3.37 11.10 -1.49
N ARG A 100 -3.90 10.83 -2.68
CA ARG A 100 -4.65 9.62 -2.98
C ARG A 100 -3.77 8.69 -3.79
N TYR A 101 -3.69 7.44 -3.36
CA TYR A 101 -3.07 6.34 -4.08
C TYR A 101 -4.16 5.34 -4.47
N LEU A 102 -4.35 5.15 -5.77
CA LEU A 102 -5.26 4.16 -6.32
C LEU A 102 -4.44 3.10 -7.04
N LEU A 103 -4.71 1.83 -6.75
CA LEU A 103 -4.12 0.68 -7.41
C LEU A 103 -5.25 -0.28 -7.78
N SER A 104 -5.41 -0.53 -9.08
CA SER A 104 -6.30 -1.57 -9.59
C SER A 104 -5.52 -2.63 -10.34
N PHE A 105 -5.85 -3.88 -10.07
CA PHE A 105 -5.17 -5.03 -10.66
C PHE A 105 -6.17 -6.16 -10.96
N THR A 106 -5.77 -7.05 -11.86
CA THR A 106 -6.55 -8.23 -12.24
C THR A 106 -5.63 -9.39 -12.59
N GLU A 107 -6.23 -10.53 -12.93
CA GLU A 107 -5.53 -11.66 -13.54
C GLU A 107 -5.58 -11.55 -15.07
N VAL A 108 -4.40 -11.54 -15.70
CA VAL A 108 -4.24 -11.68 -17.15
C VAL A 108 -3.29 -12.83 -17.42
N ALA A 109 -3.71 -13.80 -18.23
CA ALA A 109 -2.92 -14.99 -18.56
C ALA A 109 -2.30 -15.68 -17.31
N GLN A 110 -3.09 -15.80 -16.23
CA GLN A 110 -2.69 -16.38 -14.94
C GLN A 110 -1.62 -15.59 -14.16
N ARG A 111 -1.41 -14.32 -14.51
CA ARG A 111 -0.46 -13.43 -13.85
C ARG A 111 -1.15 -12.22 -13.26
N PHE A 112 -0.54 -11.65 -12.24
CA PHE A 112 -0.92 -10.36 -11.69
C PHE A 112 -0.60 -9.26 -12.71
N GLU A 113 -1.56 -8.40 -13.01
CA GLU A 113 -1.35 -7.24 -13.87
C GLU A 113 -2.05 -6.01 -13.28
N ILE A 114 -1.31 -4.91 -13.20
CA ILE A 114 -1.84 -3.59 -12.87
C ILE A 114 -2.55 -3.04 -14.10
N VAL A 115 -3.82 -2.67 -13.93
CA VAL A 115 -4.65 -2.09 -15.01
C VAL A 115 -4.91 -0.59 -14.81
N ASP A 116 -4.81 -0.11 -13.56
CA ASP A 116 -4.90 1.31 -13.22
C ASP A 116 -4.00 1.59 -12.01
N GLU A 117 -3.19 2.64 -12.07
CA GLU A 117 -2.47 3.14 -10.91
C GLU A 117 -2.41 4.67 -10.95
N ARG A 118 -2.75 5.33 -9.83
CA ARG A 118 -2.80 6.79 -9.75
C ARG A 118 -2.20 7.31 -8.47
N ILE A 119 -1.50 8.43 -8.60
CA ILE A 119 -1.08 9.29 -7.48
C ILE A 119 -1.56 10.71 -7.81
N GLU A 120 -2.48 11.22 -7.00
CA GLU A 120 -3.11 12.55 -7.18
C GLU A 120 -3.40 13.19 -5.82
N ASN A 121 -3.77 14.48 -5.80
CA ASN A 121 -4.35 15.08 -4.61
C ASN A 121 -5.68 14.39 -4.26
N GLU A 122 -6.03 14.30 -2.98
CA GLU A 122 -7.35 13.77 -2.54
C GLU A 122 -8.51 14.59 -3.14
N LYS A 123 -8.31 15.90 -3.25
CA LYS A 123 -9.32 16.85 -3.73
C LYS A 123 -8.73 17.78 -4.79
N PRO A 124 -9.57 18.33 -5.69
CA PRO A 124 -9.19 19.44 -6.55
C PRO A 124 -8.71 20.65 -5.74
N ASP A 125 -7.71 21.34 -6.27
CA ASP A 125 -7.32 22.65 -5.76
C ASP A 125 -8.40 23.70 -6.07
N THR A 126 -8.39 24.80 -5.32
CA THR A 126 -9.39 25.87 -5.48
C THR A 126 -9.38 26.39 -6.93
N GLY A 127 -10.54 26.37 -7.58
CA GLY A 127 -10.70 26.78 -8.98
C GLY A 127 -10.48 25.66 -10.01
N HIS A 128 -10.11 24.46 -9.60
CA HIS A 128 -9.95 23.31 -10.47
C HIS A 128 -11.09 22.30 -10.31
N LYS A 129 -11.51 21.67 -11.42
CA LYS A 129 -12.56 20.64 -11.41
C LYS A 129 -12.04 19.24 -11.06
N ALA A 130 -10.76 18.97 -11.32
CA ALA A 130 -10.13 17.68 -11.12
C ALA A 130 -8.93 17.82 -10.16
N PRO A 131 -8.62 16.77 -9.36
CA PRO A 131 -7.42 16.75 -8.55
C PRO A 131 -6.15 16.93 -9.37
N TYR A 132 -5.14 17.55 -8.75
CA TYR A 132 -3.82 17.63 -9.35
C TYR A 132 -3.23 16.22 -9.45
N LEU A 133 -2.83 15.84 -10.66
CA LEU A 133 -2.30 14.53 -10.98
C LEU A 133 -0.76 14.55 -10.94
N TYR A 134 -0.15 13.62 -10.20
CA TYR A 134 1.30 13.40 -10.20
C TYR A 134 1.68 12.23 -11.11
N TYR A 135 0.89 11.15 -11.06
CA TYR A 135 1.05 9.98 -11.91
C TYR A 135 -0.30 9.34 -12.23
N ARG A 136 -0.45 8.86 -13.46
CA ARG A 136 -1.53 7.96 -13.88
C ARG A 136 -0.98 6.93 -14.83
N TYR A 137 -1.39 5.69 -14.63
CA TYR A 137 -1.36 4.64 -15.63
C TYR A 137 -2.78 4.14 -15.82
N GLU A 138 -3.30 4.18 -17.04
CA GLU A 138 -4.65 3.73 -17.38
C GLU A 138 -4.66 3.27 -18.84
N ASN A 139 -5.25 2.12 -19.13
CA ASN A 139 -5.38 1.57 -20.49
C ASN A 139 -4.04 1.50 -21.26
N GLY A 140 -2.96 1.08 -20.59
CA GLY A 140 -1.63 0.99 -21.21
C GLY A 140 -0.91 2.33 -21.39
N HIS A 141 -1.52 3.45 -20.98
CA HIS A 141 -0.95 4.78 -21.11
C HIS A 141 -0.52 5.34 -19.76
N GLY A 142 0.78 5.57 -19.60
CA GLY A 142 1.32 6.28 -18.45
C GLY A 142 1.49 7.78 -18.72
N VAL A 143 1.15 8.59 -17.73
CA VAL A 143 1.40 10.03 -17.71
C VAL A 143 2.02 10.38 -16.36
N LEU A 144 3.16 11.06 -16.40
CA LEU A 144 3.79 11.70 -15.26
C LEU A 144 3.64 13.22 -15.38
N ASN A 145 3.44 13.88 -14.25
CA ASN A 145 3.47 15.32 -14.18
C ASN A 145 4.70 15.76 -13.39
N VAL A 146 5.63 16.44 -14.06
CA VAL A 146 6.89 16.90 -13.48
C VAL A 146 6.88 18.41 -13.48
N LYS A 147 6.83 19.03 -12.30
CA LYS A 147 6.87 20.50 -12.15
C LYS A 147 5.81 21.24 -12.99
N GLY A 148 4.64 20.63 -13.22
CA GLY A 148 3.54 21.20 -14.01
C GLY A 148 3.55 20.79 -15.48
N GLU A 149 4.61 20.14 -15.96
CA GLU A 149 4.70 19.61 -17.32
C GLU A 149 4.27 18.15 -17.39
N ARG A 150 3.30 17.87 -18.26
CA ARG A 150 2.83 16.49 -18.50
C ARG A 150 3.78 15.78 -19.47
N ARG A 151 4.46 14.75 -18.97
CA ARG A 151 5.27 13.83 -19.75
C ARG A 151 4.51 12.53 -19.97
N LYS A 152 4.27 12.16 -21.23
CA LYS A 152 3.78 10.83 -21.57
C LYS A 152 4.92 9.82 -21.39
N LEU A 153 4.61 8.70 -20.77
CA LEU A 153 5.48 7.53 -20.73
C LEU A 153 5.15 6.65 -21.93
N GLN A 154 6.17 6.06 -22.55
CA GLN A 154 5.94 5.03 -23.56
C GLN A 154 5.47 3.77 -22.86
N HIS A 155 4.64 2.97 -23.53
CA HIS A 155 4.09 1.74 -22.97
C HIS A 155 5.19 0.76 -22.54
N GLU A 156 6.27 0.68 -23.33
CA GLU A 156 7.44 -0.17 -23.10
C GLU A 156 8.25 0.22 -21.85
N ASP A 157 8.08 1.45 -21.35
CA ASP A 157 8.85 2.00 -20.23
C ASP A 157 8.20 1.74 -18.85
N ILE A 158 7.07 1.03 -18.80
CA ILE A 158 6.29 0.75 -17.59
C ILE A 158 6.15 -0.75 -17.39
N ASP A 159 6.68 -1.24 -16.28
CA ASP A 159 6.43 -2.61 -15.81
C ASP A 159 5.04 -2.68 -15.17
N THR A 160 4.09 -3.38 -15.80
CA THR A 160 2.71 -3.54 -15.30
C THR A 160 2.60 -4.54 -14.14
N THR A 161 3.69 -5.18 -13.75
CA THR A 161 3.73 -6.08 -12.58
C THR A 161 4.26 -5.38 -11.33
N SER A 162 4.73 -4.15 -11.47
CA SER A 162 5.38 -3.38 -10.42
C SER A 162 4.78 -1.98 -10.29
N SER A 163 4.59 -1.49 -9.07
CA SER A 163 4.09 -0.13 -8.85
C SER A 163 5.09 0.91 -9.37
N ILE A 164 4.58 2.07 -9.80
CA ILE A 164 5.42 3.25 -10.06
C ILE A 164 6.33 3.62 -8.87
N LEU A 165 5.89 3.32 -7.64
CA LEU A 165 6.64 3.56 -6.40
C LEU A 165 7.92 2.70 -6.31
N ALA A 166 7.95 1.56 -7.00
CA ALA A 166 9.14 0.73 -7.14
C ALA A 166 10.01 1.16 -8.33
N GLN A 167 9.37 1.63 -9.41
CA GLN A 167 10.02 1.98 -10.68
C GLN A 167 10.67 3.38 -10.73
N ARG A 168 10.20 4.33 -9.90
CA ARG A 168 10.69 5.73 -9.90
C ARG A 168 10.93 6.22 -8.47
N LYS A 169 12.18 6.61 -8.18
CA LYS A 169 12.64 7.10 -6.87
C LYS A 169 13.60 8.27 -7.04
N ASP A 170 13.04 9.42 -7.40
CA ASP A 170 13.78 10.68 -7.53
C ASP A 170 12.99 11.76 -6.78
N PRO A 171 13.47 12.23 -5.61
CA PRO A 171 12.75 13.22 -4.80
C PRO A 171 12.69 14.61 -5.43
N ASP A 172 13.58 14.93 -6.37
CA ASP A 172 13.65 16.25 -7.02
C ASP A 172 12.72 16.31 -8.24
N GLN A 173 12.59 15.19 -8.96
CA GLN A 173 11.66 15.07 -10.10
C GLN A 173 10.26 14.61 -9.68
N TYR A 174 10.16 13.71 -8.72
CA TYR A 174 8.92 13.04 -8.30
C TYR A 174 8.77 13.05 -6.77
N PRO A 175 8.58 14.23 -6.15
CA PRO A 175 8.58 14.35 -4.70
C PRO A 175 7.47 13.53 -4.02
N GLU A 176 6.26 13.48 -4.59
CA GLU A 176 5.11 12.76 -4.01
C GLU A 176 5.24 11.24 -4.17
N ILE A 177 5.70 10.77 -5.33
CA ILE A 177 5.96 9.34 -5.59
C ILE A 177 7.05 8.85 -4.62
N THR A 178 8.15 9.59 -4.53
CA THR A 178 9.25 9.27 -3.62
C THR A 178 8.82 9.33 -2.16
N HIS A 179 7.98 10.31 -1.79
CA HIS A 179 7.42 10.42 -0.45
C HIS A 179 6.54 9.22 -0.08
N LEU A 180 5.57 8.85 -0.92
CA LEU A 180 4.69 7.71 -0.67
C LEU A 180 5.50 6.41 -0.58
N GLY A 181 6.46 6.20 -1.48
CA GLY A 181 7.30 5.00 -1.44
C GLY A 181 8.11 4.90 -0.14
N ALA A 182 8.66 6.01 0.35
CA ALA A 182 9.36 6.07 1.63
C ALA A 182 8.39 5.88 2.82
N ALA A 183 7.19 6.46 2.76
CA ALA A 183 6.18 6.34 3.82
C ALA A 183 5.63 4.91 3.93
N PHE A 184 5.31 4.27 2.81
CA PHE A 184 4.80 2.89 2.75
C PHE A 184 5.86 1.91 3.28
N SER A 185 7.13 2.13 2.94
CA SER A 185 8.25 1.32 3.44
C SER A 185 8.45 1.39 4.96
N LYS A 186 7.88 2.41 5.64
CA LYS A 186 7.93 2.55 7.10
C LYS A 186 6.79 1.80 7.81
N ILE A 187 5.78 1.33 7.09
CA ILE A 187 4.72 0.49 7.67
C ILE A 187 5.36 -0.81 8.20
N ARG A 188 4.91 -1.25 9.38
CA ARG A 188 5.32 -2.49 10.03
C ARG A 188 4.07 -3.29 10.37
N LEU A 189 4.10 -4.59 10.09
CA LEU A 189 3.04 -5.53 10.47
C LEU A 189 3.64 -6.57 11.41
N TYR A 190 2.95 -6.82 12.52
CA TYR A 190 3.31 -7.82 13.53
C TYR A 190 2.20 -8.87 13.56
N ARG A 191 2.34 -9.90 12.73
CA ARG A 191 1.29 -10.92 12.49
C ARG A 191 1.48 -12.18 13.34
N GLU A 192 2.71 -12.65 13.40
CA GLU A 192 3.06 -13.93 14.00
C GLU A 192 3.64 -13.72 15.39
N TRP A 193 2.99 -14.29 16.40
CA TRP A 193 3.50 -14.29 17.77
C TRP A 193 4.03 -15.68 18.12
N THR A 194 5.36 -15.82 18.12
CA THR A 194 6.01 -17.11 18.41
C THR A 194 6.67 -17.09 19.80
N PHE A 195 6.26 -18.01 20.67
CA PHE A 195 6.67 -18.03 22.08
C PHE A 195 7.59 -19.19 22.49
N GLY A 196 7.99 -20.05 21.56
CA GLY A 196 8.86 -21.20 21.80
C GLY A 196 10.27 -20.84 22.29
N ARG A 197 11.03 -21.81 22.80
CA ARG A 197 12.37 -21.59 23.40
C ARG A 197 13.39 -20.99 22.41
N TYR A 198 13.28 -21.32 21.13
CA TYR A 198 14.23 -20.93 20.08
C TYR A 198 13.66 -19.87 19.13
N THR A 199 12.67 -19.10 19.56
CA THR A 199 12.11 -18.04 18.71
C THR A 199 13.08 -16.86 18.64
N PRO A 200 13.08 -16.11 17.51
CA PRO A 200 14.05 -15.01 17.29
C PRO A 200 14.23 -14.04 18.46
N PRO A 201 13.17 -13.64 19.21
CA PRO A 201 13.33 -12.71 20.33
C PRO A 201 14.14 -13.26 21.52
N ARG A 202 14.24 -14.59 21.64
CA ARG A 202 14.92 -15.29 22.74
C ARG A 202 16.35 -15.70 22.40
N LEU A 203 16.77 -15.53 21.15
CA LEU A 203 18.12 -15.83 20.71
C LEU A 203 19.06 -14.63 20.95
N PRO A 204 20.38 -14.86 21.07
CA PRO A 204 21.36 -13.77 21.12
C PRO A 204 21.21 -12.83 19.92
N GLN A 205 21.17 -11.53 20.20
CA GLN A 205 20.98 -10.47 19.20
C GLN A 205 22.33 -9.84 18.87
N LYS A 206 22.58 -9.54 17.58
CA LYS A 206 23.81 -8.84 17.20
C LYS A 206 23.71 -7.38 17.65
N ALA A 207 24.77 -6.85 18.24
CA ALA A 207 24.77 -5.50 18.83
C ALA A 207 24.62 -4.36 17.80
N ASP A 208 24.85 -4.63 16.51
CA ASP A 208 24.76 -3.68 15.40
C ASP A 208 23.39 -3.65 14.72
N MET A 209 22.41 -4.43 15.20
CA MET A 209 21.07 -4.43 14.62
C MET A 209 20.34 -3.11 14.89
N PRO A 210 19.41 -2.72 14.01
CA PRO A 210 18.57 -1.55 14.23
C PRO A 210 17.85 -1.63 15.58
N ASN A 211 17.77 -0.50 16.28
CA ASN A 211 17.10 -0.40 17.58
C ASN A 211 16.11 0.79 17.65
N ASP A 212 15.82 1.43 16.51
CA ASP A 212 14.85 2.54 16.40
C ASP A 212 13.40 2.05 16.41
N TYR A 213 13.16 0.78 16.07
CA TYR A 213 11.85 0.15 16.02
C TYR A 213 11.99 -1.36 16.17
N LEU A 214 10.91 -2.03 16.58
CA LEU A 214 10.85 -3.49 16.66
C LEU A 214 10.71 -4.09 15.25
N GLU A 215 11.54 -5.06 14.91
CA GLU A 215 11.41 -5.83 13.66
C GLU A 215 10.15 -6.72 13.70
N PRO A 216 9.51 -7.02 12.55
CA PRO A 216 8.28 -7.82 12.50
C PRO A 216 8.34 -9.18 13.20
N ASP A 217 9.50 -9.84 13.21
CA ASP A 217 9.73 -11.11 13.90
C ASP A 217 10.34 -10.94 15.31
N CYS A 218 10.40 -9.69 15.77
CA CYS A 218 10.88 -9.28 17.08
C CYS A 218 12.33 -9.68 17.37
N ARG A 219 13.15 -9.97 16.34
CA ARG A 219 14.56 -10.40 16.49
C ARG A 219 15.49 -9.40 17.19
N ASN A 220 15.10 -8.13 17.25
CA ASN A 220 15.86 -7.03 17.88
C ASN A 220 15.21 -6.54 19.18
N LEU A 221 14.31 -7.34 19.77
CA LEU A 221 13.53 -6.96 20.95
C LEU A 221 14.40 -6.46 22.13
N GLY A 222 15.51 -7.14 22.44
CA GLY A 222 16.38 -6.75 23.55
C GLY A 222 17.04 -5.39 23.33
N LEU A 223 17.44 -5.10 22.09
CA LEU A 223 18.03 -3.80 21.74
C LEU A 223 17.01 -2.66 21.82
N VAL A 224 15.77 -2.91 21.43
CA VAL A 224 14.70 -1.90 21.50
C VAL A 224 14.32 -1.62 22.96
N LEU A 225 14.17 -2.65 23.79
CA LEU A 225 13.83 -2.50 25.21
C LEU A 225 14.89 -1.70 25.98
N ASN A 226 16.18 -1.88 25.66
CA ASN A 226 17.29 -1.11 26.25
C ASN A 226 17.20 0.41 26.01
N ARG A 227 16.37 0.88 25.08
CA ARG A 227 16.15 2.33 24.86
C ARG A 227 14.96 2.90 25.63
N ILE A 228 14.09 2.03 26.14
CA ILE A 228 12.85 2.42 26.81
C ILE A 228 13.01 2.41 28.35
N GLY A 229 13.97 1.63 28.85
CA GLY A 229 14.41 1.66 30.26
C GLY A 229 15.49 2.71 30.50
#